data_AF-A0A482J1M9-F1
#
_entry.id   AF-A0A482J1M9-F1
#
_cell.length_a   1.000
_cell.length_b   1.000
_cell.length_c   1.000
_cell.angle_alpha   90.00
_cell.angle_beta   90.00
_cell.angle_gamma   90.00
#
_symmetry.space_group_name_H-M   'P 1'
#
loop_
_entity.id
_entity.type
_entity.pdbx_description
1 polymer ?
#
loop_
_entity_poly.entity_id
_entity_poly.type
_entity_poly.pdbx_seq_one_letter_code
_entity_poly.pdbx_strand_id
1 'polypeptide(L)'
;MSAPSEFQTPDARAFSADVGGALFRLGEADGKWQLRKIAWPYALIDVVAVSGSFTFRFELSQFPVQPPTAQLWDPEADAPLPQQHWPQSRGGRIRDVFRPDWQQGTALYLACDRVTIQTHPGWSTQMPARLWRNDGSIVQYLEELHVLLNSPDFSPPLVAATPACM
;
A
#
# COMPACT_ATOMS: atom_id res chain seq x y z
N MET A 1 16.86 28.65 -10.54
CA MET A 1 16.25 27.98 -9.39
C MET A 1 16.05 26.53 -9.79
N SER A 2 16.94 25.64 -9.34
CA SER A 2 16.93 24.22 -9.71
C SER A 2 15.89 23.48 -8.87
N ALA A 3 15.08 22.62 -9.51
CA ALA A 3 14.16 21.72 -8.81
C ALA A 3 14.95 20.82 -7.83
N PRO A 4 14.38 20.46 -6.66
CA PRO A 4 15.06 19.63 -5.69
C PRO A 4 15.41 18.26 -6.28
N SER A 5 16.65 17.81 -6.03
CA SER A 5 17.31 16.63 -6.63
C SER A 5 16.73 15.25 -6.25
N GLU A 6 15.50 15.19 -5.73
CA GLU A 6 14.92 14.01 -5.08
C GLU A 6 14.55 12.89 -6.08
N PHE A 7 14.30 13.23 -7.35
CA PHE A 7 14.00 12.26 -8.42
C PHE A 7 15.22 11.82 -9.24
N GLN A 8 16.44 12.04 -8.75
CA GLN A 8 17.66 11.69 -9.51
C GLN A 8 18.12 10.25 -9.34
N THR A 9 17.57 9.49 -8.38
CA THR A 9 17.93 8.07 -8.23
C THR A 9 17.21 7.20 -9.28
N PRO A 10 17.78 6.07 -9.70
CA PRO A 10 17.08 5.10 -10.55
C PRO A 10 15.74 4.68 -9.96
N ASP A 11 15.70 4.43 -8.65
CA ASP A 11 14.53 3.99 -7.92
C ASP A 11 13.39 5.03 -7.96
N ALA A 12 13.70 6.30 -7.70
CA ALA A 12 12.73 7.39 -7.73
C ALA A 12 12.18 7.62 -9.14
N ARG A 13 13.03 7.50 -10.17
CA ARG A 13 12.59 7.57 -11.56
C ARG A 13 11.70 6.39 -11.93
N ALA A 14 12.01 5.19 -11.47
CA ALA A 14 11.19 4.01 -11.74
C ALA A 14 9.81 4.15 -11.10
N PHE A 15 9.73 4.58 -9.84
CA PHE A 15 8.44 4.84 -9.19
C PHE A 15 7.68 5.98 -9.87
N SER A 16 8.35 7.08 -10.23
CA SER A 16 7.74 8.19 -10.96
C SER A 16 7.19 7.77 -12.32
N ALA A 17 7.91 6.92 -13.06
CA ALA A 17 7.44 6.37 -14.32
C ALA A 17 6.23 5.46 -14.13
N ASP A 18 6.19 4.70 -13.03
CA ASP A 18 5.13 3.74 -12.73
C ASP A 18 3.82 4.46 -12.35
N VAL A 19 3.87 5.45 -11.45
CA VAL A 19 2.69 6.29 -11.13
C VAL A 19 2.29 7.20 -12.31
N GLY A 20 3.24 7.53 -13.18
CA GLY A 20 2.97 8.22 -14.44
C GLY A 20 2.39 7.31 -15.53
N GLY A 21 2.41 6.00 -15.34
CA GLY A 21 2.05 4.98 -16.32
C GLY A 21 0.54 4.82 -16.52
N ALA A 22 0.18 4.19 -17.64
CA ALA A 22 -1.22 4.03 -18.03
C ALA A 22 -2.04 3.20 -17.03
N LEU A 23 -1.47 2.12 -16.47
CA LEU A 23 -2.17 1.26 -15.52
C LEU A 23 -2.48 1.97 -14.20
N PHE A 24 -1.53 2.75 -13.68
CA PHE A 24 -1.75 3.52 -12.46
C PHE A 24 -2.84 4.57 -12.66
N ARG A 25 -2.75 5.35 -13.74
CA ARG A 25 -3.74 6.38 -14.09
C ARG A 25 -5.12 5.80 -14.37
N LEU A 26 -5.20 4.62 -14.97
CA LEU A 26 -6.47 3.93 -15.17
C LEU A 26 -7.12 3.60 -13.83
N GLY A 27 -6.35 3.10 -12.86
CA GLY A 27 -6.88 2.85 -11.52
C GLY A 27 -7.30 4.12 -10.78
N GLU A 28 -6.63 5.26 -10.99
CA GLU A 28 -7.10 6.56 -10.50
C GLU A 28 -8.42 6.97 -11.17
N ALA A 29 -8.52 6.84 -12.50
CA ALA A 29 -9.72 7.16 -13.26
C ALA A 29 -10.92 6.27 -12.88
N ASP A 30 -10.66 4.99 -12.56
CA ASP A 30 -11.65 4.03 -12.08
C ASP A 30 -12.01 4.22 -10.59
N GLY A 31 -11.36 5.18 -9.91
CA GLY A 31 -11.61 5.46 -8.49
C GLY A 31 -11.15 4.34 -7.55
N LYS A 32 -10.10 3.59 -7.92
CA LYS A 32 -9.54 2.52 -7.07
C LYS A 32 -8.54 3.04 -6.05
N TRP A 33 -7.77 4.06 -6.42
CA TRP A 33 -6.76 4.70 -5.59
C TRP A 33 -6.48 6.12 -6.06
N GLN A 34 -5.71 6.88 -5.28
CA GLN A 34 -5.26 8.23 -5.60
C GLN A 34 -3.87 8.47 -5.01
N LEU A 35 -2.91 8.94 -5.81
CA LEU A 35 -1.63 9.42 -5.28
C LEU A 35 -1.85 10.71 -4.48
N ARG A 36 -1.48 10.71 -3.19
CA ARG A 36 -1.62 11.87 -2.29
C ARG A 36 -0.35 12.71 -2.24
N LYS A 37 0.79 12.08 -1.96
CA LYS A 37 2.06 12.78 -1.70
C LYS A 37 3.24 11.88 -2.02
N ILE A 38 4.30 12.45 -2.57
CA ILE A 38 5.62 11.82 -2.64
C ILE A 38 6.57 12.64 -1.77
N ALA A 39 7.20 11.97 -0.82
CA ALA A 39 8.29 12.49 0.02
C ALA A 39 9.38 11.42 0.05
N TRP A 40 10.14 11.33 -1.04
CA TRP A 40 11.05 10.22 -1.33
C TRP A 40 11.97 9.90 -0.14
N PRO A 41 12.14 8.62 0.28
CA PRO A 41 11.68 7.39 -0.38
C PRO A 41 10.27 6.94 0.00
N TYR A 42 9.44 7.83 0.54
CA TYR A 42 8.07 7.52 0.90
C TYR A 42 7.04 8.05 -0.09
N ALA A 43 5.95 7.32 -0.28
CA ALA A 43 4.76 7.81 -0.96
C ALA A 43 3.50 7.51 -0.14
N LEU A 44 2.58 8.47 -0.10
CA LEU A 44 1.25 8.29 0.46
C LEU A 44 0.28 8.06 -0.70
N ILE A 45 -0.43 6.94 -0.67
CA ILE A 45 -1.44 6.57 -1.67
C ILE A 45 -2.71 6.20 -0.93
N ASP A 46 -3.82 6.83 -1.31
CA ASP A 46 -5.14 6.52 -0.80
C ASP A 46 -5.70 5.36 -1.62
N VAL A 47 -6.19 4.30 -0.97
CA VAL A 47 -6.85 3.16 -1.64
C VAL A 47 -8.32 3.17 -1.25
N VAL A 48 -9.19 3.14 -2.26
CA VAL A 48 -10.63 3.18 -2.09
C VAL A 48 -11.15 1.81 -1.63
N ALA A 49 -12.00 1.85 -0.60
CA ALA A 49 -12.69 0.73 0.00
C ALA A 49 -14.20 0.92 -0.14
N VAL A 50 -14.98 -0.15 0.09
CA VAL A 50 -16.45 -0.10 -0.01
C VAL A 50 -17.11 0.90 0.95
N SER A 51 -16.38 1.34 1.99
CA SER A 51 -16.88 2.25 3.04
C SER A 51 -16.05 3.53 3.21
N GLY A 52 -15.22 3.89 2.22
CA GLY A 52 -14.36 5.08 2.29
C GLY A 52 -13.02 4.86 1.62
N SER A 53 -11.95 5.37 2.20
CA SER A 53 -10.58 5.16 1.72
C SER A 53 -9.60 5.02 2.87
N PHE A 54 -8.49 4.34 2.63
CA PHE A 54 -7.39 4.21 3.57
C PHE A 54 -6.11 4.73 2.94
N THR A 55 -5.39 5.59 3.66
CA THR A 55 -4.06 6.03 3.24
C THR A 55 -3.01 5.02 3.66
N PHE A 56 -2.16 4.63 2.72
CA PHE A 56 -1.00 3.80 2.96
C PHE A 56 0.26 4.62 2.72
N ARG A 57 1.21 4.55 3.67
CA ARG A 57 2.57 5.02 3.48
C ARG A 57 3.42 3.86 3.00
N PHE A 58 3.90 3.98 1.77
CA PHE A 58 4.85 3.05 1.16
C PHE A 58 6.28 3.54 1.40
N GLU A 59 7.19 2.63 1.74
CA GLU A 59 8.64 2.85 1.69
C GLU A 59 9.19 2.16 0.43
N LEU A 60 9.86 2.95 -0.42
CA LEU A 60 10.17 2.61 -1.81
C LEU A 60 11.67 2.52 -2.10
N SER A 61 12.53 2.45 -1.08
CA SER A 61 13.96 2.23 -1.30
C SER A 61 14.18 0.92 -2.08
N GLN A 62 15.06 0.96 -3.09
CA GLN A 62 15.37 -0.17 -3.98
C GLN A 62 14.21 -0.59 -4.91
N PHE A 63 13.18 0.23 -5.03
CA PHE A 63 12.11 0.00 -6.00
C PHE A 63 12.64 0.10 -7.44
N PRO A 64 12.20 -0.74 -8.40
CA PRO A 64 11.27 -1.87 -8.24
C PRO A 64 11.99 -3.20 -7.99
N VAL A 65 13.32 -3.19 -7.89
CA VAL A 65 14.13 -4.41 -7.70
C VAL A 65 13.71 -5.15 -6.44
N GLN A 66 13.39 -4.42 -5.37
CA GLN A 66 12.69 -4.96 -4.23
C GLN A 66 11.24 -4.46 -4.19
N PRO A 67 10.30 -5.28 -3.70
CA PRO A 67 8.97 -4.79 -3.38
C PRO A 67 9.02 -3.64 -2.38
N PRO A 68 7.99 -2.80 -2.33
CA PRO A 68 7.81 -1.87 -1.23
C PRO A 68 7.42 -2.60 0.06
N THR A 69 7.47 -1.88 1.18
CA THR A 69 6.71 -2.20 2.39
C THR A 69 5.68 -1.10 2.63
N ALA A 70 4.53 -1.45 3.18
CA ALA A 70 3.45 -0.49 3.43
C ALA A 70 2.96 -0.52 4.87
N GLN A 71 2.50 0.64 5.34
CA GLN A 71 1.85 0.83 6.63
C GLN A 71 0.60 1.69 6.46
N LEU A 72 -0.48 1.38 7.19
CA LEU A 72 -1.64 2.26 7.29
C LEU A 72 -1.25 3.57 7.98
N TRP A 73 -1.65 4.69 7.39
CA TRP A 73 -1.17 6.02 7.77
C TRP A 73 -2.34 6.96 8.03
N ASP A 74 -2.18 7.84 9.01
CA ASP A 74 -2.98 9.04 9.19
C ASP A 74 -2.23 10.20 8.50
N PRO A 75 -2.69 10.68 7.34
CA PRO A 75 -2.00 11.72 6.61
C PRO A 75 -2.09 13.10 7.26
N GLU A 76 -3.08 13.33 8.15
CA GLU A 76 -3.27 14.62 8.83
C GLU A 76 -2.36 14.72 10.06
N ALA A 77 -2.26 13.62 10.81
CA ALA A 77 -1.32 13.52 11.94
C ALA A 77 0.12 13.23 11.48
N ASP A 78 0.33 12.88 10.21
CA ASP A 78 1.56 12.33 9.65
C ASP A 78 2.17 11.24 10.55
N ALA A 79 1.33 10.27 10.90
CA ALA A 79 1.66 9.22 11.86
C ALA A 79 1.03 7.87 11.46
N PRO A 80 1.49 6.73 12.03
CA PRO A 80 0.81 5.45 11.86
C PRO A 80 -0.67 5.56 12.26
N LEU A 81 -1.55 4.97 11.45
CA LEU A 81 -2.98 4.99 11.72
C LEU A 81 -3.27 4.24 13.04
N PRO A 82 -4.01 4.84 14.00
CA PRO A 82 -4.38 4.16 15.24
C PRO A 82 -5.15 2.86 14.99
N GLN A 83 -4.87 1.82 15.77
CA GLN A 83 -5.43 0.47 15.58
C GLN A 83 -6.96 0.41 15.46
N GLN A 84 -7.68 1.25 16.21
CA GLN A 84 -9.14 1.30 16.19
C GLN A 84 -9.72 1.76 14.83
N HIS A 85 -8.90 2.41 14.01
CA HIS A 85 -9.23 2.88 12.65
C HIS A 85 -8.78 1.88 11.57
N TRP A 86 -8.20 0.72 11.92
CA TRP A 86 -7.77 -0.28 10.93
C TRP A 86 -8.96 -1.06 10.35
N PRO A 87 -8.86 -1.54 9.08
CA PRO A 87 -9.82 -2.46 8.49
C PRO A 87 -10.13 -3.64 9.42
N GLN A 88 -11.42 -3.95 9.59
CA GLN A 88 -11.86 -5.12 10.34
C GLN A 88 -12.20 -6.26 9.39
N SER A 89 -12.31 -7.48 9.94
CA SER A 89 -12.52 -8.70 9.16
C SER A 89 -13.80 -9.41 9.56
N ARG A 90 -14.57 -9.87 8.56
CA ARG A 90 -15.65 -10.87 8.70
C ARG A 90 -15.16 -12.29 8.45
N GLY A 91 -13.94 -12.45 7.96
CA GLY A 91 -13.47 -13.68 7.33
C GLY A 91 -12.19 -13.49 6.52
N GLY A 92 -11.73 -14.60 5.96
CA GLY A 92 -10.68 -14.64 4.94
C GLY A 92 -9.38 -13.93 5.31
N ARG A 93 -8.73 -13.37 4.29
CA ARG A 93 -7.37 -12.80 4.36
C ARG A 93 -7.30 -11.44 5.04
N ILE A 94 -8.42 -10.76 5.26
CA ILE A 94 -8.44 -9.40 5.83
C ILE A 94 -7.79 -9.39 7.21
N ARG A 95 -8.14 -10.38 8.06
CA ARG A 95 -7.57 -10.51 9.41
C ARG A 95 -6.08 -10.79 9.40
N ASP A 96 -5.57 -11.41 8.33
CA ASP A 96 -4.16 -11.80 8.23
C ASP A 96 -3.34 -10.62 7.73
N VAL A 97 -3.86 -9.90 6.72
CA VAL A 97 -3.20 -8.76 6.07
C VAL A 97 -3.14 -7.53 6.96
N PHE A 98 -4.27 -7.13 7.55
CA PHE A 98 -4.38 -5.92 8.36
C PHE A 98 -4.19 -6.24 9.84
N ARG A 99 -2.99 -6.71 10.17
CA ARG A 99 -2.59 -7.11 11.53
C ARG A 99 -1.73 -6.06 12.22
N PRO A 100 -2.27 -5.34 13.21
CA PRO A 100 -1.51 -4.31 13.92
C PRO A 100 -0.39 -4.89 14.79
N ASP A 101 -0.48 -6.17 15.18
CA ASP A 101 0.55 -6.89 15.92
C ASP A 101 1.67 -7.42 15.02
N TRP A 102 1.42 -7.55 13.70
CA TRP A 102 2.42 -8.00 12.74
C TRP A 102 3.44 -6.88 12.47
N GLN A 103 4.72 -7.13 12.78
CA GLN A 103 5.80 -6.15 12.65
C GLN A 103 5.44 -4.79 13.27
N GLN A 104 4.67 -4.80 14.36
CA GLN A 104 4.16 -3.60 15.03
C GLN A 104 3.39 -2.66 14.08
N GLY A 105 2.70 -3.24 13.09
CA GLY A 105 1.92 -2.52 12.09
C GLY A 105 2.74 -1.76 11.05
N THR A 106 4.05 -2.00 10.95
CA THR A 106 4.96 -1.33 9.99
C THR A 106 5.04 -2.02 8.63
N ALA A 107 4.40 -3.18 8.49
CA ALA A 107 4.31 -3.94 7.25
C ALA A 107 2.93 -4.61 7.15
N LEU A 108 2.47 -4.90 5.93
CA LEU A 108 1.27 -5.69 5.71
C LEU A 108 1.64 -7.14 5.43
N TYR A 109 0.80 -8.07 5.87
CA TYR A 109 1.02 -9.50 5.69
C TYR A 109 0.68 -9.96 4.26
N LEU A 110 1.39 -9.39 3.28
CA LEU A 110 1.24 -9.67 1.85
C LEU A 110 2.52 -10.29 1.30
N ALA A 111 2.37 -11.20 0.33
CA ALA A 111 3.52 -11.84 -0.32
C ALA A 111 4.30 -10.87 -1.23
N CYS A 112 3.65 -9.79 -1.66
CA CYS A 112 4.27 -8.68 -2.38
C CYS A 112 4.86 -7.60 -1.47
N ASP A 113 4.84 -7.79 -0.14
CA ASP A 113 5.45 -6.89 0.84
C ASP A 113 6.87 -7.36 1.21
N ARG A 114 7.83 -6.42 1.15
CA ARG A 114 9.26 -6.69 1.38
C ARG A 114 9.58 -7.26 2.74
N VAL A 115 8.96 -6.74 3.80
CA VAL A 115 9.25 -7.20 5.16
C VAL A 115 8.61 -8.57 5.38
N THR A 116 7.38 -8.75 4.92
CA THR A 116 6.66 -10.00 5.10
C THR A 116 7.32 -11.16 4.34
N ILE A 117 7.71 -10.97 3.07
CA ILE A 117 8.25 -12.07 2.27
C ILE A 117 9.59 -12.61 2.79
N GLN A 118 10.42 -11.76 3.42
CA GLN A 118 11.69 -12.17 4.02
C GLN A 118 11.52 -13.17 5.17
N THR A 119 10.37 -13.13 5.86
CA THR A 119 10.07 -14.03 6.99
C THR A 119 9.29 -15.28 6.57
N HIS A 120 8.92 -15.40 5.29
CA HIS A 120 8.11 -16.50 4.75
C HIS A 120 8.74 -17.12 3.49
N PRO A 121 9.96 -17.70 3.57
CA PRO A 121 10.67 -18.20 2.39
C PRO A 121 9.90 -19.27 1.61
N GLY A 122 9.09 -20.10 2.29
CA GLY A 122 8.26 -21.12 1.65
C GLY A 122 7.13 -20.58 0.76
N TRP A 123 6.75 -19.31 0.88
CA TRP A 123 5.71 -18.70 0.05
C TRP A 123 6.11 -18.59 -1.42
N SER A 124 7.42 -18.50 -1.69
CA SER A 124 7.95 -18.51 -3.04
C SER A 124 7.46 -19.71 -3.86
N THR A 125 7.38 -20.88 -3.22
CA THR A 125 6.89 -22.13 -3.84
C THR A 125 5.37 -22.29 -3.71
N GLN A 126 4.79 -21.87 -2.58
CA GLN A 126 3.39 -22.14 -2.26
C GLN A 126 2.40 -21.19 -2.96
N MET A 127 2.80 -19.95 -3.20
CA MET A 127 1.93 -18.91 -3.76
C MET A 127 2.67 -17.99 -4.74
N PRO A 128 3.31 -18.55 -5.79
CA PRO A 128 4.15 -17.78 -6.71
C PRO A 128 3.41 -16.63 -7.40
N ALA A 129 2.11 -16.78 -7.67
CA ALA A 129 1.28 -15.76 -8.29
C ALA A 129 1.05 -14.50 -7.43
N ARG A 130 1.35 -14.54 -6.12
CA ARG A 130 1.20 -13.41 -5.20
C ARG A 130 2.52 -12.69 -4.90
N LEU A 131 3.64 -13.24 -5.36
CA LEU A 131 4.95 -12.63 -5.16
C LEU A 131 5.08 -11.35 -5.97
N TRP A 132 5.88 -10.42 -5.47
CA TRP A 132 6.37 -9.29 -6.26
C TRP A 132 7.06 -9.81 -7.53
N ARG A 133 6.66 -9.28 -8.69
CA ARG A 133 7.24 -9.69 -9.98
C ARG A 133 8.55 -8.94 -10.24
N ASN A 134 9.41 -9.51 -11.08
CA ASN A 134 10.68 -8.88 -11.45
C ASN A 134 10.48 -7.56 -12.22
N ASP A 135 9.36 -7.43 -12.93
CA ASP A 135 8.86 -6.22 -13.57
C ASP A 135 7.80 -5.51 -12.70
N GLY A 136 7.90 -5.68 -11.38
CA GLY A 136 6.88 -5.28 -10.41
C GLY A 136 6.54 -3.80 -10.50
N SER A 137 5.24 -3.53 -10.42
CA SER A 137 4.64 -2.20 -10.44
C SER A 137 3.90 -2.00 -9.13
N ILE A 138 3.88 -0.78 -8.60
CA ILE A 138 3.10 -0.41 -7.42
C ILE A 138 1.63 -0.79 -7.58
N VAL A 139 1.12 -0.79 -8.83
CA VAL A 139 -0.23 -1.23 -9.18
C VAL A 139 -0.51 -2.66 -8.72
N GLN A 140 0.49 -3.56 -8.75
CA GLN A 140 0.32 -4.92 -8.24
C GLN A 140 -0.07 -4.92 -6.75
N TYR A 141 0.60 -4.10 -5.95
CA TYR A 141 0.33 -3.98 -4.52
C TYR A 141 -1.04 -3.33 -4.30
N LEU A 142 -1.33 -2.25 -5.04
CA LEU A 142 -2.57 -1.48 -4.90
C LEU A 142 -3.80 -2.29 -5.31
N GLU A 143 -3.73 -3.10 -6.37
CA GLU A 143 -4.83 -4.00 -6.75
C GLU A 143 -5.10 -5.03 -5.66
N GLU A 144 -4.06 -5.58 -5.02
CA GLU A 144 -4.27 -6.53 -3.92
C GLU A 144 -4.95 -5.85 -2.71
N LEU A 145 -4.56 -4.63 -2.36
CA LEU A 145 -5.23 -3.84 -1.32
C LEU A 145 -6.67 -3.51 -1.69
N HIS A 146 -6.90 -3.02 -2.91
CA HIS A 146 -8.23 -2.63 -3.38
C HIS A 146 -9.18 -3.83 -3.40
N VAL A 147 -8.75 -4.99 -3.91
CA VAL A 147 -9.54 -6.23 -3.91
C VAL A 147 -9.89 -6.65 -2.49
N LEU A 148 -8.94 -6.61 -1.56
CA LEU A 148 -9.18 -6.96 -0.16
C LEU A 148 -10.21 -6.00 0.48
N LEU A 149 -10.00 -4.70 0.36
CA LEU A 149 -10.85 -3.67 0.97
C LEU A 149 -12.26 -3.56 0.37
N ASN A 150 -12.49 -4.22 -0.78
CA ASN A 150 -13.80 -4.32 -1.43
C ASN A 150 -14.35 -5.76 -1.45
N SER A 151 -13.71 -6.69 -0.74
CA SER A 151 -14.16 -8.08 -0.65
C SER A 151 -15.32 -8.24 0.34
N PRO A 152 -16.13 -9.32 0.23
CA PRO A 152 -17.18 -9.63 1.21
C PRO A 152 -16.65 -9.86 2.64
N ASP A 153 -15.37 -10.20 2.76
CA ASP A 153 -14.67 -10.44 4.03
C ASP A 153 -14.28 -9.14 4.75
N PHE A 154 -14.35 -7.99 4.08
CA PHE A 154 -14.05 -6.69 4.67
C PHE A 154 -15.18 -6.22 5.58
N SER A 155 -14.79 -5.65 6.73
CA SER A 155 -15.64 -4.83 7.58
C SER A 155 -14.99 -3.46 7.81
N PRO A 156 -15.78 -2.39 7.91
CA PRO A 156 -15.25 -1.08 8.26
C PRO A 156 -14.57 -1.08 9.64
N PRO A 157 -13.73 -0.08 9.94
CA PRO A 157 -13.09 0.08 11.24
C PRO A 157 -14.09 0.16 12.39
N LEU A 158 -13.61 -0.12 13.62
CA LEU A 158 -14.42 0.00 14.84
C LEU A 158 -14.85 1.45 15.09
N VAL A 159 -13.96 2.39 14.75
CA VAL A 159 -14.21 3.83 14.77
C VAL A 159 -13.83 4.35 13.40
N ALA A 160 -14.72 5.09 12.74
CA ALA A 160 -14.37 5.73 11.47
C ALA A 160 -13.19 6.68 11.68
N ALA A 161 -12.20 6.65 10.79
CA ALA A 161 -11.22 7.72 10.73
C ALA A 161 -11.99 9.02 10.44
N THR A 162 -11.71 10.08 11.21
CA THR A 162 -12.38 11.37 11.05
C THR A 162 -12.24 11.81 9.58
N PRO A 163 -13.35 12.12 8.87
CA PRO A 163 -13.22 12.59 7.51
C PRO A 163 -12.44 13.91 7.50
N ALA A 164 -11.46 14.03 6.61
CA ALA A 164 -10.89 15.32 6.29
C ALA A 164 -12.04 16.24 5.80
N CYS A 165 -12.16 17.42 6.39
CA CYS A 165 -13.07 18.43 5.84
C CYS A 165 -12.66 18.69 4.39
N MET A 166 -13.61 18.55 3.46
CA MET A 166 -13.45 18.93 2.05
C MET A 166 -13.25 20.44 1.90
#